data_AF-A0A969BN61-F1
#
_entry.id   AF-A0A969BN61-F1
#
_cell.length_a   1.000
_cell.length_b   1.000
_cell.length_c   1.000
_cell.angle_alpha   90.00
_cell.angle_beta   90.00
_cell.angle_gamma   90.00
#
_symmetry.space_group_name_H-M   'P 1'
#
loop_
_entity.id
_entity.type
_entity.pdbx_description
1 polymer ?
#
loop_
_entity_poly.entity_id
_entity_poly.type
_entity_poly.pdbx_seq_one_letter_code
_entity_poly.pdbx_strand_id
1 'polypeptide(L)'
;MAQSALMLNAAMVLIGIGCSAIYMGALYIFGRTEAPERFALLSSWLIGIGSAGNLLAATPLAWAATLIGWRGAMLAMAAASAASAISIFLLIRDPPRLVTKANTVGFFKGVASILSIRSLWPLLPLTAAGYAIILAERGLWAGPYFSEVHGLDPVGRGNALLIMAIAMSLGAMIYARSTAGSTRANGSWPAAAWPERHVSPGSRSSMFRSCRPSPRSLCSARSA
;
A
#
# COMPACT_ATOMS: atom_id res chain seq x y z
N MET A 1 5.99 6.25 29.43
CA MET A 1 7.09 7.19 29.18
C MET A 1 8.31 6.36 28.82
N ALA A 2 8.85 6.51 27.61
CA ALA A 2 10.07 5.81 27.22
C ALA A 2 11.28 6.59 27.74
N GLN A 3 11.87 6.13 28.85
CA GLN A 3 13.05 6.74 29.45
C GLN A 3 14.36 6.11 28.95
N SER A 4 14.28 5.01 28.19
CA SER A 4 15.43 4.30 27.63
C SER A 4 15.34 4.23 26.10
N ALA A 5 16.49 4.31 25.43
CA ALA A 5 16.59 4.15 23.97
C ALA A 5 15.97 2.82 23.50
N LEU A 6 16.07 1.78 24.33
CA LEU A 6 15.46 0.47 24.08
C LEU A 6 13.93 0.56 23.93
N MET A 7 13.28 1.40 24.74
CA MET A 7 11.82 1.55 24.73
C MET A 7 11.33 2.35 23.51
N LEU A 8 12.13 3.27 22.98
CA LEU A 8 11.86 3.89 21.68
C LEU A 8 11.99 2.88 20.54
N ASN A 9 13.08 2.10 20.52
CA ASN A 9 13.29 1.07 19.50
C ASN A 9 12.17 0.04 19.50
N ALA A 10 11.75 -0.42 20.69
CA ALA A 10 10.62 -1.34 20.82
C ALA A 10 9.33 -0.74 20.27
N ALA A 11 9.04 0.53 20.55
CA ALA A 11 7.86 1.21 19.99
C ALA A 11 7.90 1.28 18.46
N MET A 12 9.05 1.61 17.87
CA MET A 12 9.20 1.66 16.40
C MET A 12 9.03 0.30 15.74
N VAL A 13 9.56 -0.77 16.35
CA VAL A 13 9.34 -2.15 15.89
C VAL A 13 7.86 -2.51 15.94
N LEU A 14 7.17 -2.16 17.03
CA LEU A 14 5.75 -2.46 17.20
C LEU A 14 4.86 -1.74 16.17
N ILE A 15 5.18 -0.48 15.86
CA ILE A 15 4.50 0.29 14.80
C ILE A 15 4.70 -0.39 13.43
N GLY A 16 5.92 -0.85 13.13
CA GLY A 16 6.22 -1.55 11.87
C GLY A 16 5.44 -2.86 11.70
N ILE A 17 5.34 -3.65 12.78
CA ILE A 17 4.55 -4.89 12.80
C ILE A 17 3.07 -4.59 12.54
N GLY A 18 2.52 -3.56 13.20
CA GLY A 18 1.12 -3.16 13.03
C GLY A 18 0.79 -2.68 11.62
N CYS A 19 1.62 -1.80 11.05
CA CYS A 19 1.41 -1.24 9.71
C CYS A 19 1.39 -2.33 8.63
N SER A 20 2.30 -3.30 8.73
CA SER A 20 2.40 -4.42 7.79
C SER A 20 1.16 -5.31 7.82
N ALA A 21 0.66 -5.62 9.02
CA ALA A 21 -0.51 -6.47 9.22
C ALA A 21 -1.79 -5.81 8.70
N ILE A 22 -1.97 -4.51 8.94
CA ILE A 22 -3.14 -3.76 8.48
C ILE A 22 -3.20 -3.73 6.94
N TYR A 23 -2.07 -3.42 6.29
CA TYR A 23 -2.03 -3.35 4.83
C TYR A 23 -2.28 -4.71 4.17
N MET A 24 -1.55 -5.75 4.59
CA MET A 24 -1.71 -7.10 4.03
C MET A 24 -3.07 -7.73 4.37
N GLY A 25 -3.58 -7.46 5.58
CA GLY A 25 -4.91 -7.92 5.99
C GLY A 25 -6.03 -7.31 5.14
N ALA A 26 -5.97 -6.00 4.87
CA ALA A 26 -6.92 -5.33 4.00
C ALA A 26 -6.89 -5.90 2.58
N LEU A 27 -5.70 -6.07 1.99
CA LEU A 27 -5.54 -6.68 0.67
C LEU A 27 -6.06 -8.11 0.61
N TYR A 28 -5.80 -8.91 1.66
CA TYR A 28 -6.30 -10.27 1.74
C TYR A 28 -7.82 -10.34 1.77
N ILE A 29 -8.48 -9.45 2.53
CA ILE A 29 -9.94 -9.35 2.57
C ILE A 29 -10.48 -8.94 1.20
N PHE A 30 -9.94 -7.88 0.61
CA PHE A 30 -10.37 -7.41 -0.72
C PHE A 30 -10.23 -8.49 -1.79
N GLY A 31 -9.15 -9.28 -1.76
CA GLY A 31 -8.94 -10.37 -2.71
C GLY A 31 -9.91 -11.55 -2.53
N ARG A 32 -10.62 -11.63 -1.41
CA ARG A 32 -11.55 -12.72 -1.06
C ARG A 32 -13.01 -12.33 -1.20
N THR A 33 -13.36 -11.08 -0.95
CA THR A 33 -14.76 -10.61 -0.91
C THR A 33 -15.17 -9.91 -2.19
N GLU A 34 -14.22 -9.39 -2.98
CA GLU A 34 -14.52 -8.50 -4.10
C GLU A 34 -14.09 -9.09 -5.44
N ALA A 35 -14.81 -8.71 -6.50
CA ALA A 35 -14.45 -9.07 -7.87
C ALA A 35 -13.09 -8.45 -8.25
N PRO A 36 -12.28 -9.10 -9.12
CA PRO A 36 -10.95 -8.62 -9.50
C PRO A 36 -10.96 -7.20 -10.09
N GLU A 37 -12.07 -6.77 -10.67
CA GLU A 37 -12.29 -5.42 -11.20
C GLU A 37 -12.32 -4.35 -10.08
N ARG A 38 -12.91 -4.66 -8.93
CA ARG A 38 -13.02 -3.75 -7.78
C ARG A 38 -11.78 -3.80 -6.87
N PHE A 39 -11.00 -4.87 -6.94
CA PHE A 39 -9.78 -5.04 -6.15
C PHE A 39 -8.75 -3.92 -6.39
N ALA A 40 -8.48 -3.59 -7.66
CA ALA A 40 -7.57 -2.51 -8.02
C ALA A 40 -8.06 -1.15 -7.51
N LEU A 41 -9.38 -0.91 -7.55
CA LEU A 41 -9.98 0.32 -7.03
C LEU A 41 -9.83 0.42 -5.51
N LEU A 42 -10.18 -0.63 -4.77
CA LEU A 42 -10.14 -0.63 -3.30
C LEU A 42 -8.72 -0.55 -2.74
N SER A 43 -7.76 -1.25 -3.36
CA SER A 43 -6.34 -1.13 -3.02
C SER A 43 -5.80 0.27 -3.31
N SER A 44 -6.24 0.90 -4.40
CA SER A 44 -5.90 2.30 -4.70
C SER A 44 -6.51 3.28 -3.69
N TRP A 45 -7.77 3.07 -3.26
CA TRP A 45 -8.40 3.85 -2.19
C TRP A 45 -7.65 3.71 -0.87
N LEU A 46 -7.24 2.49 -0.50
CA LEU A 46 -6.45 2.24 0.71
C LEU A 46 -5.14 3.04 0.69
N ILE A 47 -4.41 3.02 -0.42
CA ILE A 47 -3.15 3.77 -0.59
C ILE A 47 -3.40 5.28 -0.65
N GLY A 48 -4.48 5.70 -1.32
CA GLY A 48 -4.87 7.10 -1.45
C GLY A 48 -5.22 7.75 -0.10
N ILE A 49 -6.03 7.07 0.71
CA ILE A 49 -6.35 7.50 2.08
C ILE A 49 -5.09 7.50 2.96
N GLY A 50 -4.23 6.48 2.83
CA GLY A 50 -2.93 6.45 3.52
C GLY A 50 -2.04 7.65 3.16
N SER A 51 -2.03 8.07 1.90
CA SER A 51 -1.28 9.24 1.43
C SER A 51 -1.87 10.55 1.98
N ALA A 52 -3.19 10.65 2.12
CA ALA A 52 -3.83 11.78 2.78
C ALA A 52 -3.37 11.91 4.26
N GLY A 53 -3.23 10.78 4.96
CA GLY A 53 -2.66 10.75 6.31
C GLY A 53 -1.23 11.31 6.38
N ASN A 54 -0.39 11.02 5.38
CA ASN A 54 0.97 11.56 5.31
C ASN A 54 1.00 13.10 5.18
N LEU A 55 0.03 13.68 4.47
CA LEU A 55 -0.13 15.14 4.36
C LEU A 55 -0.60 15.74 5.69
N LEU A 56 -1.56 15.09 6.35
CA LEU A 56 -2.09 15.54 7.65
C LEU A 56 -1.07 15.42 8.79
N ALA A 57 -0.12 14.49 8.68
CA ALA A 57 0.94 14.29 9.66
C ALA A 57 2.06 15.35 9.63
N ALA A 58 2.09 16.24 8.64
CA ALA A 58 3.12 17.26 8.50
C ALA A 58 2.73 18.56 9.25
N THR A 59 2.21 19.57 8.55
CA THR A 59 1.87 20.89 9.12
C THR A 59 0.81 20.86 10.22
N PRO A 60 -0.33 20.17 10.08
CA PRO A 60 -1.38 20.20 11.11
C PRO A 60 -0.92 19.54 12.41
N LEU A 61 -0.15 18.46 12.30
CA LEU A 61 0.42 17.78 13.45
C LEU A 61 1.50 18.61 14.14
N ALA A 62 2.35 19.31 13.36
CA ALA A 62 3.33 20.24 13.91
C ALA A 62 2.65 21.36 14.68
N TRP A 63 1.59 21.96 14.11
CA TRP A 63 0.81 22.99 14.78
C TRP A 63 0.13 22.47 16.04
N ALA A 64 -0.49 21.28 15.98
CA ALA A 64 -1.05 20.63 17.16
C ALA A 64 0.03 20.40 18.23
N ALA A 65 1.22 19.93 17.86
CA ALA A 65 2.32 19.72 18.80
C ALA A 65 2.81 21.00 19.47
N THR A 66 2.65 22.18 18.84
CA THR A 66 2.95 23.47 19.48
C THR A 66 1.88 23.91 20.49
N LEU A 67 0.61 23.58 20.27
CA LEU A 67 -0.51 23.98 21.13
C LEU A 67 -0.71 23.05 22.35
N ILE A 68 -0.71 21.74 22.12
CA ILE A 68 -0.98 20.72 23.16
C ILE A 68 0.28 19.99 23.64
N GLY A 69 1.46 20.42 23.16
CA GLY A 69 2.73 19.78 23.39
C GLY A 69 2.88 18.46 22.62
N TRP A 70 4.13 18.02 22.42
CA TRP A 70 4.43 16.77 21.70
C TRP A 70 3.76 15.53 22.32
N ARG A 71 3.54 15.54 23.65
CA ARG A 71 2.91 14.45 24.39
C ARG A 71 1.42 14.32 24.06
N GLY A 72 0.72 15.45 23.99
CA GLY A 72 -0.68 15.50 23.59
C GLY A 72 -0.86 15.01 22.16
N ALA A 73 0.03 15.44 21.25
CA ALA A 73 0.02 14.98 19.86
C ALA A 73 0.23 13.46 19.74
N MET A 74 1.16 12.87 20.50
CA MET A 74 1.38 11.42 20.52
C MET A 74 0.18 10.64 21.06
N LEU A 75 -0.48 11.14 22.10
CA LEU A 75 -1.70 10.53 22.64
C LEU A 75 -2.88 10.65 21.65
N ALA A 76 -3.02 11.78 20.96
CA ALA A 76 -4.05 11.95 19.94
C ALA A 76 -3.87 10.95 18.78
N MET A 77 -2.64 10.75 18.30
CA MET A 77 -2.34 9.75 17.27
C MET A 77 -2.59 8.31 17.76
N ALA A 78 -2.25 8.01 19.02
CA ALA A 78 -2.54 6.71 19.61
C ALA A 78 -4.06 6.47 19.71
N ALA A 79 -4.83 7.48 20.12
CA ALA A 79 -6.28 7.40 20.19
C ALA A 79 -6.93 7.23 18.80
N ALA A 80 -6.47 7.96 17.79
CA ALA A 80 -6.93 7.81 16.41
C ALA A 80 -6.63 6.40 15.87
N SER A 81 -5.44 5.86 16.17
CA SER A 81 -5.05 4.50 15.78
C SER A 81 -5.92 3.46 16.48
N ALA A 82 -6.16 3.60 17.78
CA ALA A 82 -7.03 2.71 18.55
C ALA A 82 -8.48 2.77 18.04
N ALA A 83 -9.00 3.96 17.72
CA ALA A 83 -10.32 4.14 17.13
C ALA A 83 -10.41 3.40 15.79
N SER A 84 -9.41 3.53 14.92
CA SER A 84 -9.39 2.81 13.64
C SER A 84 -9.38 1.28 13.83
N ALA A 85 -8.62 0.78 14.81
CA ALA A 85 -8.57 -0.65 15.13
C ALA A 85 -9.92 -1.15 15.65
N ILE A 86 -10.59 -0.37 16.50
CA ILE A 86 -11.93 -0.66 17.02
C ILE A 86 -12.96 -0.63 15.86
N SER A 87 -12.90 0.38 14.99
CA SER A 87 -13.79 0.45 13.82
C SER A 87 -13.63 -0.76 12.92
N ILE A 88 -12.40 -1.21 12.64
CA ILE A 88 -12.14 -2.43 11.89
C ILE A 88 -12.75 -3.63 12.63
N PHE A 89 -12.49 -3.77 13.93
CA PHE A 89 -13.00 -4.90 14.72
C PHE A 89 -14.54 -4.98 14.74
N LEU A 90 -15.23 -3.83 14.75
CA LEU A 90 -16.69 -3.77 14.77
C LEU A 90 -17.33 -3.89 13.38
N LEU A 91 -16.70 -3.34 12.34
CA LEU A 91 -17.30 -3.25 11.00
C LEU A 91 -16.90 -4.41 10.07
N ILE A 92 -15.69 -4.95 10.19
CA ILE A 92 -15.21 -6.01 9.30
C ILE A 92 -15.76 -7.36 9.75
N ARG A 93 -16.56 -7.96 8.88
CA ARG A 93 -17.05 -9.33 9.03
C ARG A 93 -16.12 -10.28 8.29
N ASP A 94 -15.52 -11.21 9.01
CA ASP A 94 -14.59 -12.17 8.42
C ASP A 94 -15.27 -13.02 7.33
N PRO A 95 -14.70 -13.12 6.12
CA PRO A 95 -15.18 -14.04 5.10
C PRO A 95 -15.01 -15.49 5.57
N PRO A 96 -15.83 -16.43 5.05
CA PRO A 96 -15.77 -17.83 5.44
C PRO A 96 -14.33 -18.38 5.34
N ARG A 97 -13.88 -18.94 6.45
CA ARG A 97 -12.54 -19.55 6.58
C ARG A 97 -12.43 -20.66 5.56
N LEU A 98 -11.38 -20.64 4.75
CA LEU A 98 -11.13 -21.75 3.83
C LEU A 98 -10.76 -22.98 4.67
N VAL A 99 -11.71 -23.89 4.83
CA VAL A 99 -11.44 -25.29 5.16
C VAL A 99 -10.85 -26.01 3.94
N THR A 100 -9.85 -25.40 3.31
CA THR A 100 -8.90 -26.19 2.51
C THR A 100 -7.99 -26.82 3.54
N LYS A 101 -7.81 -28.14 3.51
CA LYS A 101 -6.75 -28.83 4.26
C LYS A 101 -5.52 -27.94 4.15
N ALA A 102 -5.15 -27.28 5.24
CA ALA A 102 -3.89 -26.57 5.26
C ALA A 102 -2.87 -27.66 4.95
N ASN A 103 -2.39 -27.68 3.71
CA ASN A 103 -1.05 -28.16 3.49
C ASN A 103 -0.26 -27.22 4.40
N THR A 104 0.11 -27.74 5.56
CA THR A 104 0.95 -27.12 6.56
C THR A 104 2.34 -26.94 5.94
N VAL A 105 2.42 -26.14 4.87
CA VAL A 105 3.62 -25.37 4.61
C VAL A 105 3.72 -24.47 5.82
N GLY A 106 4.50 -24.92 6.81
CA GLY A 106 4.76 -24.13 8.01
C GLY A 106 5.20 -22.73 7.58
N PHE A 107 4.91 -21.72 8.39
CA PHE A 107 5.21 -20.31 8.11
C PHE A 107 6.61 -20.12 7.48
N PHE A 108 7.62 -20.77 8.07
CA PHE A 108 9.00 -20.77 7.57
C PHE A 108 9.16 -21.35 6.15
N LYS A 109 8.42 -22.40 5.79
CA LYS A 109 8.45 -23.00 4.46
C LYS A 109 7.74 -22.12 3.42
N GLY A 110 6.69 -21.40 3.81
CA GLY A 110 6.06 -20.38 2.97
C GLY A 110 7.00 -19.21 2.69
N VAL A 111 7.65 -18.68 3.73
CA VAL A 111 8.66 -17.60 3.61
C VAL A 111 9.86 -18.06 2.76
N ALA A 112 10.36 -19.27 2.99
CA ALA A 112 11.45 -19.84 2.18
C ALA A 112 11.03 -20.03 0.71
N SER A 113 9.79 -20.43 0.44
CA SER A 113 9.27 -20.55 -0.92
C SER A 113 9.25 -19.20 -1.64
N ILE A 114 8.92 -18.11 -0.94
CA ILE A 114 8.90 -16.76 -1.50
C ILE A 114 10.34 -16.26 -1.75
N LEU A 115 11.24 -16.49 -0.80
CA LEU A 115 12.67 -16.15 -0.92
C LEU A 115 13.40 -16.96 -1.99
N SER A 116 12.88 -18.13 -2.36
CA SER A 116 13.43 -18.98 -3.43
C SER A 116 13.11 -18.44 -4.84
N ILE A 117 12.21 -17.45 -4.97
CA ILE A 117 11.88 -16.85 -6.27
C ILE A 117 13.09 -16.05 -6.78
N ARG A 118 13.77 -16.57 -7.81
CA ARG A 118 15.00 -16.00 -8.36
C ARG A 118 14.86 -14.56 -8.87
N SER A 119 13.67 -14.20 -9.36
CA SER A 119 13.34 -12.84 -9.81
C SER A 119 13.14 -11.85 -8.66
N LEU A 120 12.91 -12.31 -7.43
CA LEU A 120 12.76 -11.46 -6.25
C LEU A 120 14.10 -10.84 -5.82
N TRP A 121 15.19 -11.60 -5.97
CA TRP A 121 16.54 -11.20 -5.54
C TRP A 121 17.09 -9.91 -6.14
N PRO A 122 16.90 -9.57 -7.43
CA PRO A 122 17.27 -8.25 -7.96
C PRO A 122 16.29 -7.14 -7.55
N LEU A 123 15.00 -7.47 -7.33
CA LEU A 123 13.97 -6.51 -6.93
C LEU A 123 14.11 -6.07 -5.47
N LEU A 124 14.53 -6.96 -4.58
CA LEU A 124 14.72 -6.66 -3.15
C LEU A 124 15.74 -5.54 -2.89
N PRO A 125 17.00 -5.61 -3.35
CA PRO A 125 17.97 -4.55 -3.10
C PRO A 125 17.58 -3.26 -3.82
N LEU A 126 16.96 -3.35 -5.01
CA LEU A 126 16.50 -2.18 -5.75
C LEU A 126 15.41 -1.42 -4.98
N THR A 127 14.39 -2.13 -4.49
CA THR A 127 13.30 -1.51 -3.72
C THR A 127 13.75 -1.12 -2.31
N ALA A 128 14.60 -1.92 -1.66
CA ALA A 128 15.18 -1.58 -0.36
C ALA A 128 16.03 -0.31 -0.44
N ALA A 129 16.94 -0.19 -1.41
CA ALA A 129 17.75 1.01 -1.60
C ALA A 129 16.88 2.23 -1.95
N GLY A 130 15.96 2.09 -2.92
CA GLY A 130 15.08 3.18 -3.31
C GLY A 130 14.22 3.71 -2.16
N TYR A 131 13.64 2.80 -1.36
CA TYR A 131 12.81 3.18 -0.22
C TYR A 131 13.64 3.71 0.96
N ALA A 132 14.81 3.13 1.22
CA ALA A 132 15.72 3.56 2.28
C ALA A 132 16.23 4.99 2.06
N ILE A 133 16.55 5.37 0.81
CA ILE A 133 16.98 6.75 0.48
C ILE A 133 15.89 7.75 0.87
N ILE A 134 14.64 7.50 0.47
CA ILE A 134 13.50 8.38 0.78
C ILE A 134 13.27 8.45 2.30
N LEU A 135 13.39 7.32 3.00
CA LEU A 135 13.18 7.25 4.44
C LEU A 135 14.30 7.96 5.21
N ALA A 136 15.55 7.85 4.77
CA ALA A 136 16.70 8.52 5.37
C ALA A 136 16.64 10.03 5.15
N GLU A 137 16.31 10.46 3.93
CA GLU A 137 16.14 11.88 3.59
C GLU A 137 15.07 12.53 4.47
N ARG A 138 13.88 11.92 4.57
CA ARG A 138 12.77 12.47 5.36
C ARG A 138 12.93 12.30 6.87
N GLY A 139 13.37 11.12 7.30
CA GLY A 139 13.38 10.73 8.70
C GLY A 139 14.58 11.26 9.48
N LEU A 140 15.71 11.47 8.83
CA LEU A 140 16.96 11.86 9.49
C LEU A 140 17.43 13.25 9.08
N TRP A 141 17.34 13.60 7.79
CA TRP A 141 17.96 14.82 7.25
C TRP A 141 17.02 16.02 7.18
N ALA A 142 15.75 15.83 6.80
CA ALA A 142 14.84 16.94 6.56
C ALA A 142 14.65 17.85 7.79
N GLY A 143 14.54 17.27 8.98
CA GLY A 143 14.37 18.04 10.23
C GLY A 143 15.53 18.99 10.53
N PRO A 144 16.77 18.48 10.71
CA PRO A 144 17.96 19.29 10.95
C PRO A 144 18.28 20.23 9.79
N TYR A 145 18.15 19.78 8.54
CA TYR A 145 18.48 20.60 7.36
C TYR A 145 17.62 21.87 7.29
N PHE A 146 16.30 21.75 7.43
CA PHE A 146 15.42 22.92 7.43
C PHE A 146 15.55 23.79 8.70
N SER A 147 16.01 23.20 9.81
CA SER A 147 16.28 23.91 11.06
C SER A 147 17.56 24.75 10.99
N GLU A 148 18.66 24.12 10.60
CA GLU A 148 20.02 24.64 10.79
C GLU A 148 20.49 25.45 9.57
N VAL A 149 20.11 25.06 8.35
CA VAL A 149 20.50 25.77 7.13
C VAL A 149 19.54 26.91 6.82
N HIS A 150 18.24 26.68 6.99
CA HIS A 150 17.19 27.64 6.61
C HIS A 150 16.56 28.39 7.78
N GLY A 151 16.88 28.04 9.04
CA GLY A 151 16.35 28.73 10.23
C GLY A 151 14.83 28.65 10.39
N LEU A 152 14.17 27.65 9.78
CA LEU A 152 12.71 27.59 9.71
C LEU A 152 12.10 27.18 11.06
N ASP A 153 11.02 27.88 11.41
CA ASP A 153 10.11 27.54 12.53
C ASP A 153 9.49 26.13 12.34
N PRO A 154 9.05 25.41 13.39
CA PRO A 154 8.47 24.07 13.27
C PRO A 154 7.32 23.97 12.26
N VAL A 155 6.52 25.03 12.13
CA VAL A 155 5.44 25.09 11.12
C VAL A 155 6.01 25.18 9.70
N GLY A 156 7.09 25.95 9.51
CA GLY A 156 7.80 26.07 8.23
C GLY A 156 8.40 24.74 7.77
N ARG A 157 8.95 23.94 8.70
CA ARG A 157 9.45 22.58 8.41
C ARG A 157 8.32 21.64 8.00
N GLY A 158 7.17 21.73 8.67
CA GLY A 158 5.97 21.00 8.30
C GLY A 158 5.52 21.30 6.88
N ASN A 159 5.52 22.58 6.49
CA ASN A 159 5.16 23.00 5.13
C ASN A 159 6.13 22.47 4.06
N ALA A 160 7.44 22.47 4.33
CA ALA A 160 8.42 21.91 3.41
C ALA A 160 8.21 20.41 3.20
N LEU A 161 7.97 19.65 4.28
CA LEU A 161 7.65 18.22 4.21
C LEU A 161 6.34 17.96 3.47
N LEU A 162 5.34 18.84 3.63
CA LEU A 162 4.07 18.77 2.93
C LEU A 162 4.26 18.98 1.42
N ILE A 163 5.08 19.95 1.00
CA ILE A 163 5.43 20.15 -0.42
C ILE A 163 6.13 18.90 -0.98
N MET A 164 7.08 18.32 -0.25
CA MET A 164 7.73 17.07 -0.66
C MET A 164 6.72 15.93 -0.81
N ALA A 165 5.75 15.81 0.11
CA ALA A 165 4.71 14.79 0.06
C ALA A 165 3.81 14.95 -1.18
N ILE A 166 3.37 16.18 -1.46
CA ILE A 166 2.57 16.52 -2.65
C ILE A 166 3.35 16.19 -3.93
N ALA A 167 4.63 16.57 -3.99
CA ALA A 167 5.48 16.30 -5.16
C ALA A 167 5.60 14.79 -5.44
N MET A 168 5.74 13.95 -4.40
CA MET A 168 5.75 12.50 -4.56
C MET A 168 4.41 11.94 -5.05
N SER A 169 3.28 12.39 -4.49
CA SER A 169 1.95 11.96 -4.92
C SER A 169 1.68 12.36 -6.38
N LEU A 170 2.05 13.57 -6.78
CA LEU A 170 1.97 14.03 -8.18
C LEU A 170 2.88 13.19 -9.08
N GLY A 171 4.11 12.91 -8.66
CA GLY A 171 5.04 12.05 -9.40
C GLY A 171 4.46 10.66 -9.67
N ALA A 172 3.85 10.03 -8.67
CA ALA A 172 3.18 8.74 -8.81
C ALA A 172 2.00 8.81 -9.80
N MET A 173 1.18 9.87 -9.76
CA MET A 173 0.05 10.03 -10.69
C MET A 173 0.51 10.28 -12.13
N ILE A 174 1.57 11.08 -12.34
CA ILE A 174 2.15 11.33 -13.66
C ILE A 174 2.73 10.04 -14.23
N TYR A 175 3.46 9.27 -13.41
CA TYR A 175 4.01 7.98 -13.81
C TYR A 175 2.92 6.94 -14.12
N ALA A 176 1.86 6.89 -13.32
CA ALA A 176 0.70 6.03 -13.58
C ALA A 176 0.02 6.38 -14.91
N ARG A 177 -0.10 7.67 -15.25
CA ARG A 177 -0.67 8.12 -16.52
C ARG A 177 0.25 7.81 -17.72
N SER A 178 1.55 8.04 -17.59
CA SER A 178 2.51 7.80 -18.69
C SER A 178 2.61 6.31 -19.03
N THR A 179 2.59 5.45 -18.01
CA THR A 179 2.57 3.99 -18.17
C THR A 179 1.22 3.46 -18.66
N ALA A 180 0.10 4.10 -18.31
CA ALA A 180 -1.22 3.74 -18.85
C ALA A 180 -1.33 3.97 -20.37
N GLY A 181 -0.65 5.00 -20.90
CA GLY A 181 -0.53 5.24 -22.35
C GLY A 181 0.37 4.22 -23.05
N SER A 182 1.53 3.93 -22.46
CA SER A 182 2.50 2.95 -22.99
C SER A 182 1.92 1.52 -23.05
N THR A 183 1.19 1.12 -22.00
CA THR A 183 0.55 -0.21 -21.89
C THR A 183 -0.55 -0.44 -22.91
N ARG A 184 -1.23 0.63 -23.35
CA ARG A 184 -2.34 0.55 -24.31
C ARG A 184 -1.88 0.67 -25.76
N ALA A 185 -0.81 1.41 -26.02
CA ALA A 185 -0.22 1.59 -27.35
C ALA A 185 0.72 0.45 -27.75
N ASN A 186 1.41 -0.14 -26.77
CA ASN A 186 2.27 -1.30 -26.96
C ASN A 186 1.59 -2.46 -26.23
N GLY A 187 0.82 -3.30 -26.93
CA GLY A 187 0.19 -4.52 -26.39
C GLY A 187 1.19 -5.56 -25.84
N SER A 188 2.42 -5.14 -25.52
CA SER A 188 3.52 -5.91 -24.99
C SER A 188 3.85 -5.43 -23.57
N TRP A 189 2.94 -5.60 -22.61
CA TRP A 189 3.48 -6.26 -21.42
C TRP A 189 4.04 -7.57 -21.93
N PRO A 190 5.37 -7.79 -21.91
CA PRO A 190 5.88 -9.06 -22.33
C PRO A 190 5.27 -10.06 -21.35
N ALA A 191 4.31 -10.84 -21.82
CA ALA A 191 3.93 -12.10 -21.17
C ALA A 191 5.19 -12.97 -20.90
N ALA A 192 6.33 -12.63 -21.52
CA ALA A 192 7.66 -13.19 -21.29
C ALA A 192 8.36 -12.76 -19.98
N ALA A 193 7.88 -11.77 -19.22
CA ALA A 193 8.51 -11.39 -17.93
C ALA A 193 8.04 -12.25 -16.74
N TRP A 194 6.99 -13.05 -16.94
CA TRP A 194 6.57 -14.07 -15.99
C TRP A 194 6.88 -15.44 -16.58
N PRO A 195 7.75 -16.25 -15.96
CA PRO A 195 7.82 -17.65 -16.32
C PRO A 195 6.50 -18.29 -15.89
N GLU A 196 5.54 -18.35 -16.82
CA GLU A 196 4.38 -19.25 -16.77
C GLU A 196 4.92 -20.68 -16.70
N ARG A 197 5.28 -21.12 -15.49
CA ARG A 197 5.56 -22.51 -15.21
C ARG A 197 4.53 -23.02 -14.20
N HIS A 198 3.59 -23.79 -14.77
CA HIS A 198 2.71 -24.77 -14.15
C HIS A 198 1.39 -24.27 -13.53
N VAL A 199 0.45 -23.87 -14.39
CA VAL A 199 -0.98 -24.17 -14.17
C VAL A 199 -1.36 -25.30 -15.14
N SER A 200 -1.59 -26.50 -14.59
CA SER A 200 -1.85 -27.74 -15.34
C SER A 200 -3.03 -27.60 -16.34
N PRO A 201 -3.02 -28.29 -17.49
CA PRO A 201 -3.91 -27.99 -18.64
C PRO A 201 -5.37 -28.45 -18.50
N GLY A 202 -5.83 -28.82 -17.30
CA GLY A 202 -7.06 -29.61 -17.12
C GLY A 202 -8.38 -28.86 -16.90
N SER A 203 -8.39 -27.58 -16.52
CA SER A 203 -9.64 -26.89 -16.13
C SER A 203 -9.94 -25.59 -16.91
N ARG A 204 -9.14 -25.27 -17.93
CA ARG A 204 -9.22 -23.98 -18.66
C ARG A 204 -10.38 -23.91 -19.67
N SER A 205 -11.09 -25.01 -19.94
CA SER A 205 -12.09 -25.09 -21.02
C SER A 205 -13.53 -24.71 -20.64
N SER A 206 -13.91 -24.69 -19.35
CA SER A 206 -15.31 -24.45 -18.95
C SER A 206 -15.63 -23.02 -18.50
N MET A 207 -14.64 -22.26 -18.01
CA MET A 207 -14.92 -20.97 -17.34
C MET A 207 -14.80 -19.74 -18.26
N PHE A 208 -14.09 -19.84 -19.38
CA PHE A 208 -13.89 -18.71 -20.32
C PHE A 208 -14.88 -18.66 -21.50
N ARG A 209 -15.76 -19.66 -21.63
CA ARG A 209 -16.77 -19.67 -22.71
C ARG A 209 -18.00 -18.80 -22.40
N SER A 210 -18.22 -18.40 -21.15
CA SER A 210 -19.37 -17.61 -20.72
C SER A 210 -19.15 -16.08 -20.74
N CYS A 211 -17.93 -15.61 -21.03
CA CYS A 211 -17.60 -14.18 -21.10
C CYS A 211 -17.15 -13.74 -22.51
N ARG A 212 -17.81 -14.23 -23.56
CA ARG A 212 -17.81 -13.51 -24.86
C ARG A 212 -19.11 -12.71 -24.95
N PRO A 213 -19.07 -11.37 -25.05
CA PRO A 213 -20.24 -10.62 -25.48
C PRO A 213 -20.57 -11.05 -26.92
N SER A 214 -21.80 -11.51 -27.15
CA SER A 214 -22.26 -11.90 -28.48
C SER A 214 -22.41 -10.65 -29.37
N PRO A 215 -21.76 -10.55 -30.53
CA PRO A 215 -21.86 -9.38 -31.40
C PRO A 215 -23.03 -9.52 -32.41
N ARG A 216 -24.21 -9.97 -31.96
CA ARG A 216 -25.41 -10.13 -32.83
C ARG A 216 -26.72 -10.01 -32.05
N SER A 217 -27.11 -8.78 -31.68
CA SER A 217 -28.53 -8.47 -31.38
C SER A 217 -28.94 -7.03 -31.71
N LEU A 218 -28.12 -6.29 -32.45
CA LEU A 218 -28.45 -4.98 -33.01
C LEU A 218 -28.43 -5.06 -34.54
N CYS A 219 -29.50 -5.59 -35.14
CA CYS A 219 -29.96 -5.32 -36.53
C CYS A 219 -31.05 -6.32 -36.96
N SER A 220 -32.31 -6.12 -36.56
CA SER A 220 -33.47 -6.45 -37.40
C SER A 220 -34.76 -5.84 -36.82
N ALA A 221 -34.84 -4.51 -36.83
CA ALA A 221 -36.11 -3.81 -36.82
C ALA A 221 -36.27 -3.16 -38.21
N ARG A 222 -36.87 -3.89 -39.16
CA ARG A 222 -37.49 -3.32 -40.36
C ARG A 222 -38.33 -4.35 -41.13
N SER A 223 -39.60 -3.98 -41.32
CA SER A 223 -40.48 -4.29 -42.47
C SER A 223 -40.73 -5.75 -42.83
N ALA A 224 -41.91 -6.27 -42.46
CA ALA A 224 -43.05 -6.52 -43.35
C ALA A 224 -44.16 -7.23 -42.57
#